data_AF-A0A1X6WUQ2-F1
#
_entry.id   AF-A0A1X6WUQ2-F1
#
_cell.length_a   1.000
_cell.length_b   1.000
_cell.length_c   1.000
_cell.angle_alpha   90.00
_cell.angle_beta   90.00
_cell.angle_gamma   90.00
#
_symmetry.space_group_name_H-M   'P 1'
#
loop_
_entity.id
_entity.type
_entity.pdbx_description
1 polymer ?
#
loop_
_entity_poly.entity_id
_entity_poly.type
_entity_poly.pdbx_seq_one_letter_code
_entity_poly.pdbx_strand_id
1 'polypeptide(L)'
;MPLARPPRPAQVQHLVAPVGVRDLPVEKGRRPEDYEFQIMTIPRRESIASVRQELTDRAEYGRWELARTRIFLGGDKKVWLRRRITRVVSTLHGPIDA
;
A
#
# COMPACT_ATOMS: atom_id res chain seq x y z
N MET A 1 23.70 21.43 14.61
CA MET A 1 22.69 20.89 13.68
C MET A 1 22.59 19.39 13.92
N PRO A 2 21.53 18.84 14.52
CA PRO A 2 21.40 17.39 14.58
C PRO A 2 21.07 16.90 13.17
N LEU A 3 21.91 16.04 12.60
CA LEU A 3 21.55 15.29 11.40
C LEU A 3 20.30 14.50 11.75
N ALA A 4 19.19 14.77 11.07
CA ALA A 4 18.01 13.94 11.16
C ALA A 4 18.46 12.50 10.85
N ARG A 5 18.32 11.59 11.82
CA ARG A 5 18.54 10.16 11.58
C ARG A 5 17.72 9.81 10.34
N PRO A 6 18.30 9.15 9.31
CA PRO A 6 17.53 8.78 8.14
C PRO A 6 16.29 8.01 8.64
N PRO A 7 15.09 8.34 8.14
CA PRO A 7 13.89 7.64 8.56
C PRO A 7 14.16 6.16 8.36
N ARG A 8 13.86 5.34 9.37
CA ARG A 8 13.88 3.90 9.09
C ARG A 8 12.73 3.71 8.12
N PRO A 9 12.98 3.32 6.86
CA PRO A 9 11.89 3.11 5.94
C PRO A 9 10.95 2.14 6.63
N ALA A 10 9.66 2.51 6.72
CA ALA A 10 8.69 1.59 7.25
C ALA A 10 8.88 0.27 6.51
N GLN A 11 8.90 -0.85 7.24
CA GLN A 11 9.06 -2.13 6.55
C GLN A 11 7.84 -2.30 5.66
N VAL A 12 8.07 -2.25 4.34
CA VAL A 12 7.03 -2.30 3.33
C VAL A 12 6.95 -3.71 2.77
N GLN A 13 5.79 -4.32 2.92
CA GLN A 13 5.45 -5.57 2.27
C GLN A 13 4.47 -5.29 1.13
N HIS A 14 4.88 -5.61 -0.09
CA HIS A 14 4.00 -5.61 -1.25
C HIS A 14 3.26 -6.96 -1.34
N LEU A 15 1.93 -6.91 -1.44
CA LEU A 15 1.07 -8.06 -1.59
C LEU A 15 0.27 -7.93 -2.90
N VAL A 16 0.79 -8.58 -3.94
CA VAL A 16 0.20 -8.60 -5.29
C VAL A 16 -0.88 -9.67 -5.42
N ALA A 17 -0.77 -10.77 -4.67
CA ALA A 17 -1.74 -11.86 -4.65
C ALA A 17 -2.40 -11.95 -3.26
N PRO A 18 -3.53 -11.26 -3.03
CA PRO A 18 -4.17 -11.21 -1.71
C PRO A 18 -5.05 -12.44 -1.39
N VAL A 19 -5.04 -13.46 -2.24
CA VAL A 19 -5.87 -14.66 -2.07
C VAL A 19 -5.50 -15.37 -0.77
N GLY A 20 -6.51 -15.66 0.07
CA GLY A 20 -6.32 -16.31 1.37
C GLY A 20 -5.81 -15.39 2.49
N VAL A 21 -5.45 -14.14 2.20
CA VAL A 21 -5.04 -13.17 3.22
C VAL A 21 -6.29 -12.62 3.91
N ARG A 22 -6.36 -12.81 5.23
CA ARG A 22 -7.49 -12.35 6.04
C ARG A 22 -7.38 -10.87 6.39
N ASP A 23 -8.53 -10.26 6.67
CA ASP A 23 -8.65 -8.92 7.25
C ASP A 23 -8.03 -7.78 6.40
N LEU A 24 -8.09 -7.93 5.07
CA LEU A 24 -7.71 -6.88 4.13
C LEU A 24 -8.80 -5.79 4.05
N PRO A 25 -8.42 -4.50 4.06
CA PRO A 25 -9.37 -3.40 3.96
C PRO A 25 -9.84 -3.20 2.52
N VAL A 26 -10.91 -3.91 2.15
CA VAL A 26 -11.59 -3.79 0.85
C VAL A 26 -12.81 -2.87 0.93
N GLU A 27 -13.16 -2.24 -0.19
CA GLU A 27 -14.41 -1.49 -0.31
C GLU A 27 -15.61 -2.42 -0.33
N LYS A 28 -16.76 -1.94 0.12
CA LYS A 28 -18.02 -2.69 0.07
C LYS A 28 -18.32 -3.10 -1.38
N GLY A 29 -18.62 -4.39 -1.59
CA GLY A 29 -18.95 -4.94 -2.91
C GLY A 29 -17.73 -5.21 -3.82
N ARG A 30 -16.51 -5.07 -3.30
CA ARG A 30 -15.27 -5.40 -4.02
C ARG A 30 -14.58 -6.60 -3.38
N ARG A 31 -13.70 -7.26 -4.13
CA ARG A 31 -12.96 -8.43 -3.66
C ARG A 31 -11.49 -8.08 -3.40
N PRO A 32 -10.77 -8.79 -2.53
CA PRO A 32 -9.34 -8.56 -2.33
C PRO A 32 -8.55 -8.62 -3.64
N GLU A 33 -8.85 -9.57 -4.52
CA GLU A 33 -8.20 -9.67 -5.83
C GLU A 33 -8.39 -8.44 -6.73
N ASP A 34 -9.31 -7.52 -6.44
CA ASP A 34 -9.47 -6.28 -7.20
C ASP A 34 -8.42 -5.21 -6.86
N TYR A 35 -7.54 -5.49 -5.89
CA TYR A 35 -6.54 -4.56 -5.40
C TYR A 35 -5.18 -5.23 -5.28
N GLU A 36 -4.15 -4.40 -5.37
CA GLU A 36 -2.87 -4.68 -4.76
C GLU A 36 -2.80 -4.01 -3.39
N PHE A 37 -2.01 -4.57 -2.47
CA PHE A 37 -1.83 -4.02 -1.14
C PHE A 37 -0.35 -3.73 -0.85
N GLN A 38 -0.12 -2.65 -0.12
CA GLN A 38 1.14 -2.39 0.55
C GLN A 38 0.88 -2.32 2.06
N ILE A 39 1.65 -3.08 2.83
CA ILE A 39 1.53 -3.09 4.28
C ILE A 39 2.82 -2.51 4.85
N MET A 40 2.67 -1.42 5.62
CA MET A 40 3.77 -0.72 6.24
C MET A 40 3.71 -0.92 7.76
N THR A 41 4.81 -1.40 8.34
CA THR A 41 5.00 -1.41 9.79
C THR A 41 5.84 -0.21 10.18
N ILE A 42 5.26 0.67 11.00
CA ILE A 42 5.85 1.93 11.43
C ILE A 42 6.24 1.79 12.91
N PRO A 43 7.55 1.92 13.24
CA PRO A 43 7.99 1.90 14.62
C PRO A 43 7.41 3.07 15.44
N ARG A 44 7.12 2.83 16.72
CA ARG A 44 6.64 3.86 17.69
C ARG A 44 7.40 5.19 17.64
N ARG A 45 8.72 5.12 17.44
CA ARG A 45 9.64 6.27 17.50
C ARG A 45 9.79 7.00 16.16
N GLU A 46 9.11 6.54 15.11
CA GLU A 46 9.13 7.22 13.82
C GLU A 46 8.34 8.53 13.90
N SER A 47 8.85 9.57 13.24
CA SER A 47 8.21 10.88 13.31
C SER A 47 6.93 10.90 12.47
N ILE A 48 5.87 11.55 12.99
CA ILE A 48 4.58 11.65 12.26
C ILE A 48 4.77 12.40 10.93
N ALA A 49 5.65 13.41 10.90
CA ALA A 49 5.95 14.16 9.68
C ALA A 49 6.58 13.27 8.61
N SER A 50 7.56 12.44 8.96
CA SER A 50 8.17 11.49 8.01
C SER A 50 7.17 10.46 7.53
N VAL A 51 6.32 9.92 8.42
CA VAL A 51 5.27 8.96 8.03
C VAL A 51 4.31 9.60 7.03
N ARG A 52 3.87 10.84 7.28
CA ARG A 52 2.98 11.55 6.36
C ARG A 52 3.62 11.77 5.01
N GLN A 53 4.88 12.23 4.98
CA GLN A 53 5.62 12.39 3.73
C GLN A 53 5.70 11.07 2.96
N GLU A 54 6.04 9.97 3.63
CA GLU A 54 6.16 8.66 3.01
C GLU A 54 4.82 8.14 2.43
N LEU A 55 3.71 8.40 3.12
CA LEU A 55 2.36 8.07 2.65
C LEU A 55 1.96 8.96 1.46
N THR A 56 2.27 10.26 1.51
CA THR A 56 2.02 11.20 0.41
C THR A 56 2.80 10.81 -0.84
N ASP A 57 4.10 10.50 -0.72
CA ASP A 57 4.93 10.09 -1.85
C ASP A 57 4.34 8.83 -2.52
N ARG A 58 3.83 7.88 -1.74
CA ARG A 58 3.17 6.67 -2.27
C ARG A 58 1.85 6.97 -2.96
N ALA A 59 1.07 7.88 -2.41
CA ALA A 59 -0.16 8.32 -3.05
C ALA A 59 0.13 8.99 -4.39
N GLU A 60 1.11 9.89 -4.43
CA GLU A 60 1.46 10.67 -5.60
C GLU A 60 2.08 9.81 -6.71
N TYR A 61 3.14 9.07 -6.39
CA TYR A 61 3.93 8.36 -7.41
C TYR A 61 3.44 6.94 -7.68
N GLY A 62 2.75 6.31 -6.70
CA GLY A 62 2.30 4.92 -6.82
C GLY A 62 0.80 4.74 -6.90
N ARG A 63 0.02 5.83 -6.79
CA ARG A 63 -1.45 5.84 -6.72
C ARG A 63 -2.00 4.95 -5.61
N TRP A 64 -1.30 4.94 -4.47
CA TRP A 64 -1.70 4.18 -3.30
C TRP A 64 -2.65 5.00 -2.41
N GLU A 65 -3.71 4.36 -1.96
CA GLU A 65 -4.69 4.95 -1.05
C GLU A 65 -4.53 4.38 0.35
N LEU A 66 -4.56 5.23 1.38
CA LEU A 66 -4.59 4.80 2.77
C LEU A 66 -5.94 4.16 3.11
N ALA A 67 -5.94 2.84 3.28
CA ALA A 67 -7.17 2.08 3.51
C ALA A 67 -7.44 1.79 4.99
N ARG A 68 -6.38 1.62 5.81
CA ARG A 68 -6.51 1.35 7.25
C ARG A 68 -5.24 1.71 7.99
N THR A 69 -5.40 2.18 9.23
CA THR A 69 -4.32 2.26 10.22
C THR A 69 -4.73 1.51 11.48
N ARG A 70 -3.81 0.71 12.05
CA ARG A 70 -3.94 0.13 13.39
C ARG A 70 -2.76 0.54 14.24
N ILE A 71 -3.03 0.84 15.51
CA ILE A 71 -2.02 1.15 16.52
C ILE A 71 -2.02 -0.02 17.51
N PHE A 72 -0.86 -0.60 17.76
CA PHE A 72 -0.70 -1.69 18.71
C PHE A 72 -0.26 -1.16 20.09
N LEU A 73 -0.41 -1.99 21.13
CA LEU A 73 -0.08 -1.64 22.51
C LEU A 73 1.38 -1.15 22.69
N GLY A 74 2.32 -1.64 21.87
CA GLY A 74 3.72 -1.18 21.85
C GLY A 74 3.96 0.20 21.22
N GLY A 75 2.91 0.83 20.67
CA GLY A 75 2.97 2.11 19.97
C GLY A 75 3.35 2.01 18.49
N ASP A 76 3.75 0.82 18.04
CA ASP A 76 3.95 0.53 16.62
C ASP A 76 2.61 0.60 15.88
N LYS A 77 2.69 1.03 14.62
CA LYS A 77 1.52 1.15 13.76
C LYS A 77 1.66 0.21 12.57
N LYS A 78 0.54 -0.37 12.15
CA LYS A 78 0.45 -1.09 10.88
C LYS A 78 -0.51 -0.33 9.98
N VAL A 79 -0.05 -0.02 8.79
CA VAL A 79 -0.77 0.75 7.80
C VAL A 79 -0.98 -0.12 6.57
N TRP A 80 -2.21 -0.13 6.08
CA TRP A 80 -2.58 -0.79 4.84
C TRP A 80 -2.86 0.27 3.80
N LEU A 81 -2.10 0.22 2.74
CA LEU A 81 -2.34 0.93 1.50
C LEU A 81 -2.95 -0.05 0.50
N ARG A 82 -3.82 0.46 -0.37
CA ARG A 82 -4.37 -0.31 -1.49
C ARG A 82 -4.30 0.50 -2.78
N ARG A 83 -4.22 -0.17 -3.91
CA ARG A 83 -4.47 0.43 -5.22
C ARG A 83 -5.31 -0.52 -6.06
N ARG A 84 -6.26 0.02 -6.81
CA ARG A 84 -7.19 -0.79 -7.61
C ARG A 84 -6.49 -1.33 -8.85
N ILE A 85 -6.68 -2.62 -9.13
CA ILE A 85 -6.24 -3.23 -10.38
C ILE A 85 -7.28 -2.94 -11.45
N THR A 86 -6.90 -2.15 -12.45
CA THR A 86 -7.71 -1.95 -13.65
C THR A 86 -7.40 -3.07 -14.64
N ARG A 87 -8.32 -4.04 -14.75
CA ARG A 87 -8.22 -5.11 -15.75
C ARG A 87 -8.75 -4.58 -17.08
N VAL A 88 -7.90 -4.54 -18.09
CA VAL A 88 -8.29 -4.18 -19.45
C VAL A 88 -8.21 -5.44 -20.30
N VAL A 89 -9.28 -5.73 -21.05
CA VAL A 89 -9.27 -6.78 -22.07
C VAL A 89 -8.66 -6.19 -23.32
N SER A 90 -7.64 -6.85 -23.88
CA SER A 90 -7.06 -6.42 -25.15
C SER A 90 -8.12 -6.48 -26.23
N THR A 91 -8.34 -5.37 -26.93
CA THR A 91 -9.20 -5.30 -28.12
C THR A 91 -8.43 -5.61 -29.41
N LEU A 92 -7.10 -5.81 -29.33
CA LEU A 92 -6.28 -6.29 -30.43
C LEU A 92 -6.57 -7.79 -30.66
N HIS A 93 -7.74 -8.08 -31.20
CA HIS A 93 -8.03 -9.31 -31.92
C HIS A 93 -7.87 -8.98 -33.40
N GLY A 94 -6.80 -9.48 -34.00
CA GLY A 94 -6.52 -9.35 -35.43
C GLY A 94 -5.23 -10.11 -35.73
N PRO A 95 -5.19 -10.95 -36.79
CA PRO A 95 -3.99 -11.71 -37.10
C PRO A 95 -2.85 -10.73 -37.41
N ILE A 96 -1.73 -10.87 -36.70
CA ILE A 96 -0.51 -10.08 -36.93
C ILE A 96 0.33 -10.69 -38.07
N ASP A 97 -0.07 -11.82 -38.63
CA ASP A 97 0.70 -12.52 -39.65
C ASP A 97 -0.04 -12.50 -41.00
N ALA A 98 0.48 -11.69 -41.94
CA ALA A 98 0.18 -11.71 -43.36
C ALA A 98 1.37 -12.33 -44.12
#